data_AF-A0A357CEK9-F1
#
_entry.id   AF-A0A357CEK9-F1
#
_cell.length_a   1.000
_cell.length_b   1.000
_cell.length_c   1.000
_cell.angle_alpha   90.00
_cell.angle_beta   90.00
_cell.angle_gamma   90.00
#
_symmetry.space_group_name_H-M   'P 1'
#
loop_
_entity.id
_entity.type
_entity.pdbx_description
1 polymer ?
#
loop_
_entity_poly.entity_id
_entity_poly.type
_entity_poly.pdbx_seq_one_letter_code
_entity_poly.pdbx_strand_id
1 'polypeptide(L)'
;KIENVASTVLFGEISPKRAYEHMTMYAWTSPPTTNPYGLWDSSQIPTAENAYAGQNRPGWRNAKSDELSRAILKELDEKKRIALFHEHQALWSEELPSIPLYFRVDVSATHKNLQNVKPTGNTTPITWNVQNWSWAN
;
A
#
# COMPACT_ATOMS: atom_id res chain seq x y z
N LYS A 1 22.27 -13.92 -1.22
CA LYS A 1 21.89 -14.42 -2.56
C LYS A 1 20.54 -13.81 -2.90
N ILE A 2 20.28 -13.36 -4.13
CA ILE A 2 18.96 -12.84 -4.55
C ILE A 2 18.23 -13.96 -5.30
N GLU A 3 16.97 -14.18 -4.94
CA GLU A 3 16.08 -15.10 -5.64
C GLU A 3 14.97 -14.29 -6.33
N ASN A 4 14.87 -14.43 -7.65
CA ASN A 4 13.84 -13.78 -8.45
C ASN A 4 12.76 -14.80 -8.77
N VAL A 5 11.50 -14.39 -8.60
CA VAL A 5 10.31 -15.21 -8.84
C VAL A 5 9.27 -14.42 -9.62
N ALA A 6 8.35 -15.12 -10.30
CA ALA A 6 7.22 -14.48 -10.96
C ALA A 6 6.34 -13.73 -9.94
N SER A 7 5.75 -12.61 -10.34
CA SER A 7 4.89 -11.79 -9.46
C SER A 7 3.70 -12.56 -8.92
N THR A 8 3.09 -13.43 -9.72
CA THR A 8 1.98 -14.31 -9.32
C THR A 8 2.38 -15.26 -8.20
N VAL A 9 3.60 -15.79 -8.25
CA VAL A 9 4.16 -16.66 -7.20
C VAL A 9 4.52 -15.84 -5.96
N LEU A 10 5.17 -14.68 -6.14
CA LEU A 10 5.55 -13.80 -5.05
C LEU A 10 4.33 -13.38 -4.20
N PHE A 11 3.26 -12.94 -4.86
CA PHE A 11 2.09 -12.39 -4.18
C PHE A 11 1.02 -13.43 -3.84
N GLY A 12 1.01 -14.59 -4.51
CA GLY A 12 0.07 -15.68 -4.23
C GLY A 12 0.57 -16.63 -3.14
N GLU A 13 1.84 -17.05 -3.21
CA GLU A 13 2.37 -18.12 -2.37
C GLU A 13 3.40 -17.61 -1.37
N ILE A 14 4.41 -16.88 -1.84
CA ILE A 14 5.60 -16.58 -1.03
C ILE A 14 5.31 -15.53 0.05
N SER A 15 4.77 -14.38 -0.34
CA SER A 15 4.58 -13.25 0.58
C SER A 15 3.49 -13.49 1.63
N PRO A 16 2.30 -14.02 1.30
CA PRO A 16 1.28 -14.32 2.31
C PRO A 16 1.73 -15.39 3.30
N LYS A 17 2.46 -16.42 2.84
CA LYS A 17 2.95 -17.51 3.70
C LYS A 17 4.28 -17.19 4.39
N ARG A 18 4.87 -16.02 4.09
CA ARG A 18 6.23 -15.63 4.52
C ARG A 18 7.28 -16.70 4.22
N ALA A 19 7.15 -17.35 3.05
CA ALA A 19 8.03 -18.44 2.61
C ALA A 19 9.33 -17.91 1.97
N TYR A 20 10.08 -17.12 2.74
CA TYR A 20 11.38 -16.57 2.37
C TYR A 20 12.29 -16.54 3.61
N GLU A 21 13.60 -16.65 3.41
CA GLU A 21 14.55 -16.85 4.52
C GLU A 21 14.74 -15.59 5.39
N HIS A 22 14.79 -14.41 4.77
CA HIS A 22 15.10 -13.16 5.46
C HIS A 22 14.14 -12.03 5.11
N MET A 23 14.12 -11.60 3.84
CA MET A 23 13.35 -10.44 3.39
C MET A 23 12.76 -10.67 2.02
N THR A 24 11.67 -9.96 1.74
CA THR A 24 11.05 -9.87 0.42
C THR A 24 10.88 -8.41 0.03
N MET A 25 11.21 -8.09 -1.23
CA MET A 25 11.13 -6.73 -1.77
C MET A 25 9.91 -6.59 -2.68
N TYR A 26 9.02 -5.69 -2.32
CA TYR A 26 7.80 -5.38 -3.05
C TYR A 26 7.38 -3.93 -2.77
N ALA A 27 6.25 -3.49 -3.32
CA ALA A 27 5.70 -2.18 -3.01
C ALA A 27 4.19 -2.23 -2.81
N TRP A 28 3.71 -1.22 -2.10
CA TRP A 28 2.31 -0.86 -2.01
C TRP A 28 2.03 0.34 -2.90
N THR A 29 0.79 0.43 -3.36
CA THR A 29 0.24 1.62 -3.99
C THR A 29 -0.92 2.08 -3.13
N SER A 30 -0.80 3.26 -2.56
CA SER A 30 -1.76 3.76 -1.57
C SER A 30 -1.94 5.26 -1.75
N PRO A 31 -3.18 5.78 -1.79
CA PRO A 31 -3.39 7.21 -1.67
C PRO A 31 -2.93 7.72 -0.28
N PRO A 32 -2.66 9.03 -0.12
CA PRO A 32 -2.21 9.61 1.15
C PRO A 32 -3.18 9.38 2.33
N THR A 33 -4.45 9.13 2.04
CA THR A 33 -5.52 8.92 3.03
C THR A 33 -5.70 7.45 3.46
N THR A 34 -4.82 6.57 2.98
CA THR A 34 -4.91 5.13 3.27
C THR A 34 -4.84 4.87 4.76
N ASN A 35 -5.82 4.11 5.27
CA ASN A 35 -5.88 3.74 6.66
C ASN A 35 -4.84 2.63 6.98
N PRO A 36 -4.10 2.73 8.11
CA PRO A 36 -3.08 1.75 8.46
C PRO A 36 -3.65 0.37 8.81
N TYR A 37 -4.94 0.24 9.13
CA TYR A 37 -5.58 -1.01 9.57
C TYR A 37 -5.28 -2.17 8.62
N GLY A 38 -5.51 -1.99 7.32
CA GLY A 38 -5.33 -3.04 6.31
C GLY A 38 -3.90 -3.59 6.22
N LEU A 39 -2.90 -2.76 6.53
CA LEU A 39 -1.49 -3.09 6.40
C LEU A 39 -0.84 -3.47 7.74
N TRP A 40 -1.31 -2.90 8.85
CA TRP A 40 -0.55 -2.85 10.10
C TRP A 40 -1.34 -3.24 11.35
N ASP A 41 -2.61 -3.63 11.21
CA ASP A 41 -3.33 -4.32 12.29
C ASP A 41 -2.98 -5.82 12.28
N SER A 42 -2.79 -6.39 13.47
CA SER A 42 -2.40 -7.79 13.66
C SER A 42 -3.46 -8.77 13.15
N SER A 43 -4.72 -8.36 13.06
CA SER A 43 -5.80 -9.15 12.44
C SER A 43 -5.66 -9.29 10.92
N GLN A 44 -4.87 -8.42 10.29
CA GLN A 44 -4.65 -8.41 8.84
C GLN A 44 -3.42 -9.22 8.44
N ILE A 45 -2.85 -10.00 9.36
CA ILE A 45 -1.75 -10.92 9.08
C ILE A 45 -2.31 -12.13 8.35
N PRO A 46 -1.78 -12.46 7.16
CA PRO A 46 -2.11 -13.72 6.49
C PRO A 46 -1.64 -14.93 7.32
N THR A 47 -2.57 -15.83 7.61
CA THR A 47 -2.35 -17.10 8.31
C THR A 47 -3.15 -18.23 7.67
N ALA A 48 -2.88 -19.48 8.03
CA ALA A 48 -3.64 -20.61 7.49
C ALA A 48 -5.12 -20.54 7.88
N GLU A 49 -5.42 -20.04 9.09
CA GLU A 49 -6.77 -19.96 9.65
C GLU A 49 -7.67 -18.96 8.91
N ASN A 50 -7.09 -17.91 8.33
CA ASN A 50 -7.83 -16.92 7.52
C ASN A 50 -7.64 -17.11 6.01
N ALA A 51 -7.24 -18.32 5.57
CA ALA A 51 -6.96 -18.65 4.18
C ALA A 51 -5.93 -17.70 3.52
N TYR A 52 -4.95 -17.24 4.30
CA TYR A 52 -3.92 -16.28 3.91
C TYR A 52 -4.46 -14.93 3.40
N ALA A 53 -5.62 -14.49 3.93
CA ALA A 53 -6.17 -13.18 3.67
C ALA A 53 -5.44 -12.07 4.47
N GLY A 54 -5.52 -10.84 3.98
CA GLY A 54 -4.92 -9.66 4.63
C GLY A 54 -3.66 -9.14 3.94
N GLN A 55 -3.24 -7.93 4.31
CA GLN A 55 -2.08 -7.26 3.69
C GLN A 55 -0.92 -6.98 4.64
N ASN A 56 -1.03 -7.35 5.92
CA ASN A 56 0.10 -7.34 6.86
C ASN A 56 1.03 -8.52 6.58
N ARG A 57 1.65 -8.47 5.39
CA ARG A 57 2.58 -9.48 4.85
C ARG A 57 3.84 -9.64 5.70
N PRO A 58 4.44 -8.56 6.25
CA PRO A 58 5.58 -8.70 7.16
C PRO A 58 5.22 -9.46 8.44
N GLY A 59 3.93 -9.51 8.82
CA GLY A 59 3.48 -10.20 10.02
C GLY A 59 3.73 -9.39 11.30
N TRP A 60 3.77 -8.06 11.21
CA TRP A 60 4.01 -7.20 12.37
C TRP A 60 2.84 -7.27 13.34
N ARG A 61 3.14 -7.54 14.61
CA ARG A 61 2.17 -7.61 15.71
C ARG A 61 2.53 -6.60 16.77
N ASN A 62 1.68 -5.60 16.94
CA ASN A 62 1.88 -4.58 17.96
C ASN A 62 0.52 -4.10 18.48
N ALA A 63 0.26 -4.28 19.77
CA ALA A 63 -1.03 -3.95 20.38
C ALA A 63 -1.38 -2.46 20.27
N LYS A 64 -0.37 -1.57 20.32
CA LYS A 64 -0.59 -0.13 20.16
C LYS A 64 -0.90 0.23 18.70
N SER A 65 -0.27 -0.43 17.73
CA SER A 65 -0.64 -0.30 16.30
C SER A 65 -2.09 -0.74 16.07
N ASP A 66 -2.52 -1.87 16.64
CA ASP A 66 -3.89 -2.35 16.54
C ASP A 66 -4.89 -1.33 17.11
N GLU A 67 -4.61 -0.77 18.29
CA GLU A 67 -5.44 0.25 18.92
C GLU A 67 -5.53 1.52 18.05
N LEU A 68 -4.37 2.08 17.65
CA LEU A 68 -4.29 3.31 16.87
C LEU A 68 -4.95 3.16 15.51
N SER A 69 -4.69 2.06 14.79
CA SER A 69 -5.24 1.85 13.46
C SER A 69 -6.78 1.73 13.48
N ARG A 70 -7.33 1.06 14.50
CA ARG A 70 -8.78 0.97 14.73
C ARG A 70 -9.39 2.30 15.15
N ALA A 71 -8.67 3.12 15.93
CA ALA A 71 -9.10 4.47 16.28
C ALA A 71 -9.13 5.39 15.05
N ILE A 72 -8.06 5.38 14.24
CA ILE A 72 -7.97 6.12 12.96
C ILE A 72 -9.10 5.73 12.00
N LEU A 73 -9.52 4.46 12.01
CA LEU A 73 -10.62 3.97 11.17
C LEU A 73 -11.98 4.52 11.59
N LYS A 74 -12.18 4.83 12.87
CA LYS A 74 -13.46 5.26 13.43
C LYS A 74 -13.56 6.77 13.65
N GLU A 75 -12.43 7.49 13.65
CA GLU A 75 -12.39 8.94 13.85
C GLU A 75 -12.81 9.70 12.59
N LEU A 76 -13.77 10.60 12.75
CA LEU A 76 -14.34 11.42 11.67
C LEU A 76 -13.82 12.87 11.71
N ASP A 77 -13.39 13.34 12.88
CA ASP A 77 -12.75 14.64 13.00
C ASP A 77 -11.33 14.60 12.41
N GLU A 78 -11.10 15.41 11.39
CA GLU A 78 -9.84 15.42 10.65
C GLU A 78 -8.63 15.74 11.54
N LYS A 79 -8.76 16.72 12.45
CA LYS A 79 -7.63 17.14 13.30
C LYS A 79 -7.25 16.04 14.28
N LYS A 80 -8.24 15.39 14.92
CA LYS A 80 -8.02 14.25 15.80
C LYS A 80 -7.43 13.06 15.03
N ARG A 81 -7.95 12.80 13.82
CA ARG A 81 -7.45 11.71 12.97
C ARG A 81 -5.99 11.92 12.58
N ILE A 82 -5.60 13.14 12.24
CA ILE A 82 -4.20 13.50 11.93
C ILE A 82 -3.29 13.25 13.14
N ALA A 83 -3.71 13.66 14.35
CA ALA A 83 -2.93 13.40 15.56
C ALA A 83 -2.69 11.89 15.78
N LEU A 84 -3.73 11.07 15.62
CA LEU A 84 -3.61 9.60 15.70
C LEU A 84 -2.67 9.03 14.62
N PHE A 85 -2.72 9.56 13.40
CA PHE A 85 -1.78 9.18 12.34
C PHE A 85 -0.33 9.50 12.70
N HIS A 86 -0.06 10.65 13.32
CA HIS A 86 1.29 10.99 13.76
C HIS A 86 1.82 10.00 14.81
N GLU A 87 0.99 9.64 15.79
CA GLU A 87 1.36 8.62 16.79
C GLU A 87 1.63 7.26 16.14
N HIS A 88 0.76 6.84 15.20
CA HIS A 88 0.94 5.57 14.49
C HIS A 88 2.20 5.56 13.64
N GLN A 89 2.48 6.63 12.91
CA GLN A 89 3.68 6.75 12.07
C GLN A 89 4.97 6.80 12.89
N ALA A 90 4.96 7.47 14.06
CA ALA A 90 6.11 7.47 14.96
C ALA A 90 6.41 6.04 15.45
N LEU A 91 5.40 5.33 15.96
CA LEU A 91 5.52 3.93 16.38
C LEU A 91 6.02 3.03 15.25
N TRP A 92 5.43 3.17 14.05
CA TRP A 92 5.82 2.41 12.87
C TRP A 92 7.28 2.67 12.49
N SER A 93 7.75 3.92 12.62
CA SER A 93 9.13 4.29 12.29
C SER A 93 10.13 3.76 13.32
N GLU A 94 9.75 3.71 14.59
CA GLU A 94 10.58 3.15 15.68
C GLU A 94 10.70 1.62 15.57
N GLU A 95 9.60 0.93 15.27
CA GLU A 95 9.54 -0.54 15.20
C GLU A 95 10.01 -1.10 13.85
N LEU A 96 9.99 -0.27 12.79
CA LEU A 96 10.46 -0.56 11.44
C LEU A 96 9.96 -1.93 10.90
N PRO A 97 8.64 -2.17 10.83
CA PRO A 97 8.11 -3.45 10.35
C PRO A 97 8.34 -3.69 8.85
N SER A 98 8.69 -2.64 8.11
CA SER A 98 9.24 -2.73 6.76
C SER A 98 10.18 -1.56 6.50
N ILE A 99 11.08 -1.70 5.54
CA ILE A 99 12.09 -0.68 5.22
C ILE A 99 11.66 0.05 3.94
N PRO A 100 11.18 1.31 4.02
CA PRO A 100 10.90 2.11 2.83
C PRO A 100 12.20 2.40 2.10
N LEU A 101 12.19 2.21 0.78
CA LEU A 101 13.36 2.51 -0.06
C LEU A 101 13.24 3.90 -0.71
N TYR A 102 12.15 4.15 -1.42
CA TYR A 102 11.88 5.41 -2.12
C TYR A 102 10.43 5.46 -2.62
N PHE A 103 9.94 6.67 -2.93
CA PHE A 103 8.70 6.85 -3.69
C PHE A 103 8.97 6.66 -5.18
N ARG A 104 8.16 5.82 -5.84
CA ARG A 104 8.30 5.57 -7.28
C ARG A 104 7.75 6.74 -8.08
N VAL A 105 8.43 7.09 -9.17
CA VAL A 105 7.93 8.05 -10.16
C VAL A 105 7.10 7.28 -11.18
N ASP A 106 5.85 7.69 -11.37
CA ASP A 106 4.98 7.19 -12.44
C ASP A 106 5.11 8.08 -13.68
N VAL A 107 5.61 7.49 -14.77
CA VAL A 107 5.76 8.17 -16.06
C VAL A 107 4.64 7.75 -16.99
N SER A 108 3.90 8.73 -17.51
CA SER A 108 2.87 8.53 -18.51
C SER A 108 3.34 9.05 -19.87
N ALA A 109 3.14 8.27 -20.92
CA ALA A 109 3.44 8.64 -22.28
C ALA A 109 2.17 8.60 -23.14
N THR A 110 1.98 9.62 -23.97
CA THR A 110 0.83 9.73 -24.88
C THR A 110 1.30 10.14 -26.26
N HIS A 111 0.50 9.83 -27.28
CA HIS A 111 0.78 10.34 -28.61
C HIS A 111 0.61 11.87 -28.62
N LYS A 112 1.50 12.61 -29.30
CA LYS A 112 1.47 14.08 -29.35
C LYS A 112 0.15 14.68 -29.88
N ASN A 113 -0.57 13.92 -30.70
CA ASN A 113 -1.87 14.32 -31.26
C ASN A 113 -3.07 13.86 -30.41
N LEU A 114 -2.86 13.11 -29.32
CA LEU A 114 -3.94 12.70 -28.43
C LEU A 114 -4.19 13.81 -27.40
N GLN A 115 -5.34 14.45 -27.50
CA GLN A 115 -5.72 15.59 -26.68
C GLN A 115 -6.45 15.16 -25.40
N ASN A 116 -6.45 16.07 -24.41
CA ASN A 116 -7.19 15.95 -23.16
C ASN A 116 -6.82 14.76 -22.26
N VAL A 117 -5.64 14.16 -22.39
CA VAL A 117 -5.15 13.20 -21.40
C VAL A 117 -4.80 13.93 -20.10
N LYS A 118 -5.37 13.51 -18.97
CA LYS A 118 -5.15 14.15 -17.66
C LYS A 118 -4.58 13.16 -16.65
N PRO A 119 -3.25 13.01 -16.55
CA PRO A 119 -2.63 12.21 -15.49
C PRO A 119 -3.00 12.75 -14.10
N THR A 120 -3.28 11.87 -13.15
CA THR A 120 -3.70 12.24 -11.78
C THR A 120 -2.58 12.17 -10.75
N GLY A 121 -1.45 11.52 -11.08
CA GLY A 121 -0.31 11.35 -10.17
C GLY A 121 -0.64 10.54 -8.92
N ASN A 122 -1.63 9.63 -8.99
CA ASN A 122 -2.08 8.79 -7.88
C ASN A 122 -2.55 7.43 -8.45
N THR A 123 -3.08 6.53 -7.62
CA THR A 123 -3.57 5.19 -7.98
C THR A 123 -4.70 5.15 -9.00
N THR A 124 -5.20 6.30 -9.47
CA THR A 124 -6.22 6.39 -10.51
C THR A 124 -5.59 6.07 -11.87
N PRO A 125 -6.13 5.12 -12.65
CA PRO A 125 -5.61 4.83 -13.98
C PRO A 125 -5.60 6.07 -14.87
N ILE A 126 -4.58 6.21 -15.72
CA ILE A 126 -4.48 7.33 -16.67
C ILE A 126 -5.75 7.48 -17.54
N THR A 127 -6.46 6.37 -17.77
CA THR A 127 -7.68 6.28 -18.56
C THR A 127 -8.96 6.76 -17.86
N TRP A 128 -8.89 7.28 -16.63
CA TRP A 128 -10.09 7.73 -15.89
C TRP A 128 -10.94 8.78 -16.62
N ASN A 129 -10.32 9.55 -17.51
CA ASN A 129 -10.99 10.57 -18.31
C ASN A 129 -10.99 10.26 -19.82
N VAL A 130 -10.84 8.98 -20.20
CA VAL A 130 -10.74 8.55 -21.61
C VAL A 130 -11.90 9.02 -22.48
N GLN A 131 -13.10 9.16 -21.90
CA GLN A 131 -14.30 9.69 -22.58
C GLN A 131 -14.13 11.12 -23.11
N ASN A 132 -13.15 11.87 -22.60
CA ASN A 132 -12.86 13.23 -23.05
C ASN A 132 -11.68 13.31 -24.02
N TRP A 133 -11.06 12.17 -24.34
CA TRP A 133 -9.91 12.13 -25.24
C TRP A 133 -10.37 12.26 -26.69
N SER A 134 -9.58 12.97 -27.48
CA SER A 134 -9.83 13.13 -28.91
C SER A 134 -8.50 13.22 -29.67
N TRP A 135 -8.52 12.87 -30.94
CA TRP A 135 -7.41 13.16 -31.83
C TRP A 135 -7.47 14.63 -32.25
N ALA A 136 -6.32 15.31 -32.23
CA ALA A 136 -6.17 16.59 -32.90
C ALA A 136 -6.40 16.38 -34.41
N ASN A 137 -7.32 17.15 -34.97
CA ASN A 137 -7.56 17.24 -36.41
C ASN A 137 -6.37 17.90 -37.12
#